data_AF-A0A8C2F950-F1
#
_entry.id   AF-A0A8C2F950-F1
#
_cell.length_a   1.000
_cell.length_b   1.000
_cell.length_c   1.000
_cell.angle_alpha   90.00
_cell.angle_beta   90.00
_cell.angle_gamma   90.00
#
_symmetry.space_group_name_H-M   'P 1'
#
loop_
_entity.id
_entity.type
_entity.pdbx_description
1 polymer ?
#
loop_
_entity_poly.entity_id
_entity_poly.type
_entity_poly.pdbx_seq_one_letter_code
_entity_poly.pdbx_strand_id
1 'polypeptide(L)'
;FVITGFSYAFPKAVSVFFKELIREFGVGYSDTAWISSILLAMLYGSGPICSILVNRFGCRPVMMVGGLFASLGMILASFATNIIHIYLCTGVITGLGLALNFQPSLIMLNRYFSEKRPLANGLETKPKPKPKLLDFTVFRD
;
A
#
# COMPACT_ATOMS: atom_id res chain seq x y z
N PHE A 1 7.64 -9.26 0.91
CA PHE A 1 7.16 -10.10 2.03
C PHE A 1 7.24 -9.38 3.35
N VAL A 2 8.43 -8.95 3.81
CA VAL A 2 8.59 -8.20 5.08
C VAL A 2 7.73 -6.93 5.15
N ILE A 3 7.75 -6.08 4.11
CA ILE A 3 6.97 -4.84 4.04
C ILE A 3 5.46 -5.10 4.05
N THR A 4 5.02 -6.15 3.35
CA THR A 4 3.63 -6.58 3.32
C THR A 4 3.18 -7.05 4.70
N GLY A 5 4.01 -7.85 5.39
CA GLY A 5 3.76 -8.29 6.76
C GLY A 5 3.67 -7.11 7.74
N PHE A 6 4.60 -6.14 7.64
CA PHE A 6 4.56 -4.91 8.43
C PHE A 6 3.27 -4.12 8.20
N SER A 7 2.86 -3.94 6.95
CA SER A 7 1.65 -3.17 6.60
C SER A 7 0.36 -3.81 7.15
N TYR A 8 0.30 -5.14 7.26
CA TYR A 8 -0.84 -5.82 7.88
C TYR A 8 -0.76 -5.90 9.40
N ALA A 9 0.44 -5.96 9.97
CA ALA A 9 0.64 -5.99 11.42
C ALA A 9 0.40 -4.62 12.06
N PHE A 10 0.75 -3.54 11.36
CA PHE A 10 0.71 -2.19 11.90
C PHE A 10 -0.71 -1.73 12.33
N PRO A 11 -1.77 -1.85 11.50
CA PRO A 11 -3.12 -1.48 11.92
C PRO A 11 -3.60 -2.30 13.14
N LYS A 12 -3.19 -3.56 13.24
CA LYS A 12 -3.53 -4.41 14.39
C LYS A 12 -2.82 -3.96 15.66
N ALA A 13 -1.56 -3.57 15.57
CA ALA A 13 -0.81 -3.03 16.70
C ALA A 13 -1.44 -1.70 17.17
N VAL A 14 -1.78 -0.80 16.23
CA VAL A 14 -2.46 0.47 16.53
C VAL A 14 -3.78 0.25 17.26
N SER A 15 -4.56 -0.78 16.90
CA SER A 15 -5.82 -1.11 17.59
C SER A 15 -5.65 -1.47 19.07
N VAL A 16 -4.48 -1.92 19.52
CA VAL A 16 -4.23 -2.18 20.96
C VAL A 16 -4.17 -0.87 21.76
N PHE A 17 -3.59 0.18 21.15
CA PHE A 17 -3.49 1.50 21.78
C PHE A 17 -4.85 2.20 21.95
N PHE A 18 -5.88 1.76 21.23
CA PHE A 18 -7.22 2.35 21.31
C PHE A 18 -7.83 2.30 22.71
N LYS A 19 -7.55 1.23 23.48
CA LYS A 19 -8.01 1.15 24.86
C LYS A 19 -7.38 2.21 25.76
N GLU A 20 -6.09 2.45 25.61
CA GLU A 20 -5.40 3.49 26.40
C GLU A 20 -5.81 4.89 25.96
N LEU A 21 -5.97 5.11 24.65
CA LEU A 21 -6.50 6.36 24.09
C LEU A 21 -7.87 6.75 24.67
N ILE A 22 -8.79 5.79 24.78
CA ILE A 22 -10.09 5.99 25.42
C ILE A 22 -9.93 6.38 26.90
N ARG A 23 -8.99 5.75 27.60
CA ARG A 23 -8.77 5.96 29.03
C ARG A 23 -8.13 7.30 29.35
N GLU A 24 -7.23 7.76 28.49
CA GLU A 24 -6.44 8.97 28.70
C GLU A 24 -7.17 10.24 28.21
N PHE A 25 -7.88 10.15 27.08
CA PHE A 25 -8.64 11.27 26.54
C PHE A 25 -10.12 11.28 26.96
N GLY A 26 -10.62 10.21 27.60
CA GLY A 26 -12.02 10.10 28.02
C GLY A 26 -13.03 10.07 26.86
N VAL A 27 -12.58 9.66 25.67
CA VAL A 27 -13.36 9.70 24.41
C VAL A 27 -14.17 8.43 24.18
N GLY A 28 -15.22 8.52 23.37
CA GLY A 28 -16.08 7.38 23.07
C GLY A 28 -15.39 6.31 22.22
N TYR A 29 -15.94 5.09 22.25
CA TYR A 29 -15.51 4.01 21.34
C TYR A 29 -15.69 4.40 19.86
N SER A 30 -16.74 5.16 19.54
CA SER A 30 -17.01 5.68 18.19
C SER A 30 -15.87 6.58 17.70
N ASP A 31 -15.39 7.48 18.55
CA ASP A 31 -14.32 8.43 18.20
C ASP A 31 -13.03 7.68 17.87
N THR A 32 -12.70 6.66 18.64
CA THR A 32 -11.48 5.88 18.42
C THR A 32 -11.59 5.00 17.16
N ALA A 33 -12.78 4.50 16.84
CA ALA A 33 -13.04 3.75 15.61
C ALA A 33 -12.80 4.58 14.34
N TRP A 34 -13.04 5.90 14.38
CA TRP A 34 -12.72 6.79 13.27
C TRP A 34 -11.22 6.79 12.90
N ILE A 35 -10.31 6.59 13.88
CA ILE A 35 -8.86 6.51 13.60
C ILE A 35 -8.58 5.37 12.62
N SER A 36 -9.08 4.16 12.93
CA SER A 36 -8.90 2.99 12.07
C SER A 36 -9.60 3.13 10.74
N SER A 37 -10.81 3.68 10.72
CA SER A 37 -11.55 3.92 9.47
C SER A 37 -10.80 4.86 8.54
N ILE A 38 -10.26 5.97 9.06
CA ILE A 38 -9.46 6.92 8.26
C ILE A 38 -8.16 6.28 7.80
N LEU A 39 -7.47 5.54 8.67
CA LEU A 39 -6.24 4.84 8.31
C LEU A 39 -6.47 3.84 7.16
N LEU A 40 -7.52 3.01 7.24
CA LEU A 40 -7.88 2.09 6.16
C LEU A 40 -8.34 2.85 4.91
N ALA A 41 -9.15 3.91 5.06
CA ALA A 41 -9.61 4.72 3.93
C ALA A 41 -8.43 5.32 3.17
N MET A 42 -7.39 5.79 3.86
CA MET A 42 -6.16 6.28 3.22
C MET A 42 -5.34 5.15 2.61
N LEU A 43 -5.24 4.00 3.28
CA LEU A 43 -4.53 2.82 2.80
C LEU A 43 -5.07 2.34 1.44
N TYR A 44 -6.39 2.22 1.31
CA TYR A 44 -7.05 1.78 0.08
C TYR A 44 -7.31 2.92 -0.90
N GLY A 45 -7.65 4.11 -0.41
CA GLY A 45 -8.02 5.28 -1.22
C GLY A 45 -6.84 5.92 -1.95
N SER A 46 -5.61 5.78 -1.46
CA SER A 46 -4.41 6.31 -2.12
C SER A 46 -3.78 5.36 -3.15
N GLY A 47 -4.48 4.28 -3.52
CA GLY A 47 -4.08 3.35 -4.58
C GLY A 47 -3.68 4.01 -5.91
N PRO A 48 -4.49 4.91 -6.52
CA PRO A 48 -4.14 5.57 -7.77
C PRO A 48 -2.94 6.53 -7.62
N ILE A 49 -2.85 7.24 -6.50
CA ILE A 49 -1.73 8.14 -6.19
C ILE A 49 -0.42 7.35 -6.10
N CYS A 50 -0.44 6.23 -5.40
CA CYS A 50 0.70 5.32 -5.33
C CYS A 50 1.11 4.79 -6.70
N SER A 51 0.13 4.43 -7.54
CA SER A 51 0.39 3.93 -8.91
C SER A 51 1.14 4.97 -9.75
N ILE A 52 0.68 6.23 -9.73
CA ILE A 52 1.32 7.33 -10.48
C ILE A 52 2.74 7.58 -9.95
N LEU A 53 2.92 7.62 -8.63
CA LEU A 53 4.23 7.84 -8.01
C LEU A 53 5.23 6.74 -8.37
N VAL A 54 4.80 5.48 -8.31
CA VAL A 54 5.65 4.34 -8.67
C VAL A 54 6.00 4.35 -10.15
N ASN A 55 5.08 4.75 -11.02
CA ASN A 55 5.35 4.83 -12.46
C ASN A 55 6.37 5.94 -12.79
N ARG A 56 6.35 7.06 -12.05
CA ARG A 56 7.23 8.21 -12.31
C ARG A 56 8.61 8.13 -11.64
N PHE A 57 8.66 7.67 -10.39
CA PHE A 57 9.88 7.65 -9.56
C PHE A 57 10.46 6.24 -9.35
N GLY A 58 9.73 5.19 -9.72
CA GLY A 58 10.11 3.80 -9.48
C GLY A 58 9.76 3.31 -8.06
N CYS A 59 9.80 1.99 -7.84
CA CYS A 59 9.39 1.39 -6.56
C CYS A 59 10.31 1.74 -5.37
N ARG A 60 11.62 1.89 -5.59
CA ARG A 60 12.61 2.06 -4.51
C ARG A 60 12.45 3.36 -3.71
N PRO A 61 12.47 4.56 -4.34
CA PRO A 61 12.36 5.81 -3.58
C PRO A 61 10.97 5.98 -2.96
N VAL A 62 9.91 5.49 -3.61
CA VAL A 62 8.55 5.56 -3.08
C VAL A 62 8.42 4.81 -1.74
N MET A 63 9.03 3.62 -1.62
CA MET A 63 9.07 2.87 -0.35
C MET A 63 9.85 3.62 0.74
N MET A 64 11.01 4.23 0.40
CA MET A 64 11.79 5.01 1.36
C MET A 64 11.02 6.22 1.89
N VAL A 65 10.36 6.98 1.00
CA VAL A 65 9.54 8.13 1.37
C VAL A 65 8.34 7.70 2.22
N GLY A 66 7.68 6.60 1.87
CA GLY A 66 6.58 6.06 2.67
C GLY A 66 7.01 5.68 4.09
N GLY A 67 8.20 5.09 4.25
CA GLY A 67 8.76 4.75 5.57
C GLY A 67 9.11 5.98 6.41
N LEU A 68 9.64 7.03 5.77
CA LEU A 68 9.88 8.33 6.42
C LEU A 68 8.56 8.97 6.87
N PHE A 69 7.53 8.95 6.03
CA PHE A 69 6.20 9.46 6.42
C PHE A 69 5.59 8.67 7.58
N ALA A 70 5.70 7.34 7.57
CA ALA A 70 5.18 6.51 8.65
C ALA A 70 5.91 6.75 9.98
N SER A 71 7.24 6.86 9.96
CA SER A 71 8.03 7.18 11.15
C SER A 71 7.74 8.60 11.67
N LEU A 72 7.65 9.58 10.77
CA LEU A 72 7.29 10.96 11.14
C LEU A 72 5.89 11.04 11.75
N GLY A 73 4.91 10.36 11.16
CA GLY A 73 3.54 10.30 11.68
C GLY A 73 3.47 9.68 13.07
N MET A 74 4.31 8.68 13.35
CA MET A 74 4.36 8.03 14.67
C MET A 74 5.07 8.89 15.72
N ILE A 75 6.13 9.61 15.36
CA ILE A 75 6.80 10.57 16.24
C ILE A 75 5.84 11.71 16.58
N LEU A 76 5.15 12.27 15.58
CA LEU A 76 4.16 13.32 15.79
C LEU A 76 2.99 12.86 16.65
N ALA A 77 2.53 11.61 16.48
CA ALA A 77 1.51 11.03 17.35
C ALA A 77 1.96 10.94 18.81
N SER A 78 3.26 10.72 19.08
CA SER A 78 3.79 10.70 20.45
C SER A 78 3.76 12.07 21.15
N PHE A 79 3.76 13.17 20.39
CA PHE A 79 3.65 14.53 20.93
C PHE A 79 2.21 15.08 20.87
N ALA A 80 1.25 14.28 20.41
CA ALA A 80 -0.11 14.73 20.22
C ALA A 80 -0.85 14.84 21.55
N THR A 81 -1.21 16.07 21.93
CA THR A 81 -1.99 16.39 23.14
C THR A 81 -3.50 16.42 22.90
N ASN A 82 -3.95 16.20 21.66
CA ASN A 82 -5.34 16.26 21.26
C ASN A 82 -5.71 15.09 20.34
N ILE A 83 -6.93 14.58 20.46
CA ILE A 83 -7.40 13.45 19.62
C ILE A 83 -7.41 13.79 18.12
N ILE A 84 -7.68 15.05 17.77
CA ILE A 84 -7.65 15.52 16.37
C ILE A 84 -6.25 15.41 15.77
N HIS A 85 -5.21 15.71 16.56
CA HIS A 85 -3.83 15.55 16.11
C HIS A 85 -3.50 14.07 15.87
N ILE A 86 -4.06 13.16 16.68
CA ILE A 86 -3.91 11.72 16.49
C ILE A 86 -4.64 11.25 15.23
N TYR A 87 -5.83 11.76 14.91
CA TYR A 87 -6.49 11.47 13.63
C TYR A 87 -5.63 11.86 12.42
N LEU A 88 -5.06 13.07 12.44
CA LEU A 88 -4.26 13.57 11.34
C LEU A 88 -2.91 12.83 11.24
N CYS A 89 -2.20 12.64 12.35
CA CYS A 89 -0.89 12.01 12.34
C CYS A 89 -1.00 10.50 12.08
N THR A 90 -1.75 9.78 12.92
CA THR A 90 -1.85 8.32 12.82
C THR A 90 -2.76 7.91 11.66
N GLY A 91 -3.89 8.58 11.46
CA GLY A 91 -4.82 8.24 10.38
C GLY A 91 -4.30 8.64 9.01
N VAL A 92 -4.00 9.93 8.82
CA VAL A 92 -3.66 10.47 7.49
C VAL A 92 -2.18 10.29 7.15
N ILE A 93 -1.26 10.80 7.97
CA ILE A 93 0.18 10.77 7.65
C ILE A 93 0.70 9.33 7.64
N THR A 94 0.46 8.59 8.71
CA THR A 94 0.91 7.19 8.81
C THR A 94 0.14 6.28 7.84
N GLY A 95 -1.16 6.51 7.64
CA GLY A 95 -1.96 5.78 6.64
C GLY A 95 -1.44 5.97 5.22
N LEU A 96 -1.10 7.20 4.82
CA LEU A 96 -0.45 7.49 3.53
C LEU A 96 0.93 6.82 3.42
N GLY A 97 1.75 6.91 4.47
CA GLY A 97 3.07 6.27 4.49
C GLY A 97 3.00 4.75 4.32
N LEU A 98 2.01 4.10 4.95
CA LEU A 98 1.75 2.68 4.79
C LEU A 98 1.25 2.32 3.39
N ALA A 99 0.36 3.14 2.81
CA ALA A 99 -0.14 2.90 1.46
C ALA A 99 0.97 2.95 0.41
N LEU A 100 1.84 3.96 0.52
CA LEU A 100 3.02 4.13 -0.33
C LEU A 100 4.04 3.00 -0.16
N ASN A 101 4.03 2.28 0.96
CA ASN A 101 4.85 1.07 1.14
C ASN A 101 4.17 -0.19 0.60
N PHE A 102 2.86 -0.34 0.82
CA PHE A 102 2.11 -1.53 0.48
C PHE A 102 1.99 -1.71 -1.05
N GLN A 103 1.67 -0.64 -1.77
CA GLN A 103 1.45 -0.69 -3.22
C GLN A 103 2.68 -1.12 -4.05
N PRO A 104 3.88 -0.53 -3.89
CA PRO A 104 5.06 -0.98 -4.64
C PRO A 104 5.49 -2.40 -4.27
N SER A 105 5.26 -2.84 -3.02
CA SER A 105 5.52 -4.23 -2.62
C SER A 105 4.66 -5.22 -3.40
N LEU A 106 3.36 -4.91 -3.57
CA LEU A 106 2.46 -5.70 -4.42
C LEU A 106 2.86 -5.68 -5.89
N ILE A 107 3.20 -4.50 -6.45
CA ILE A 107 3.62 -4.36 -7.85
C ILE A 107 4.90 -5.17 -8.10
N MET A 108 5.90 -5.07 -7.22
CA MET A 108 7.15 -5.85 -7.31
C MET A 108 6.89 -7.35 -7.24
N LEU A 109 6.03 -7.78 -6.33
CA LEU A 109 5.66 -9.20 -6.18
C LEU A 109 4.94 -9.71 -7.44
N ASN A 110 4.01 -8.93 -7.98
CA ASN A 110 3.25 -9.28 -9.16
C ASN A 110 4.17 -9.38 -10.39
N ARG A 111 5.10 -8.42 -10.57
CA ARG A 111 6.13 -8.48 -11.62
C ARG A 111 7.01 -9.72 -11.47
N TYR A 112 7.49 -10.02 -10.26
CA TYR A 112 8.34 -11.18 -10.00
C TYR A 112 7.66 -12.51 -10.32
N PHE A 113 6.39 -12.68 -9.93
CA PHE A 113 5.61 -13.89 -10.26
C PHE A 113 5.19 -13.92 -11.74
N SER A 114 4.86 -12.78 -12.33
CA SER A 114 4.55 -12.66 -13.76
C SER A 114 5.76 -12.85 -14.66
N GLU A 115 6.99 -12.77 -14.15
CA GLU A 115 8.21 -13.07 -14.92
C GLU A 115 8.57 -14.57 -14.78
N LYS A 116 8.41 -15.14 -13.58
CA LYS A 116 8.66 -16.57 -13.34
C LYS A 116 7.64 -17.52 -13.97
N ARG A 117 6.37 -17.10 -14.10
CA ARG A 117 5.31 -17.90 -14.77
C ARG A 117 5.55 -18.09 -16.28
N PRO A 118 5.83 -17.05 -17.10
CA PRO A 118 6.10 -17.22 -18.53
C PRO A 118 7.46 -17.87 -18.81
N LEU A 119 8.45 -17.77 -17.92
CA LEU A 119 9.69 -18.56 -18.05
C LEU A 119 9.42 -20.07 -17.91
N ALA A 120 8.50 -20.48 -17.03
CA ALA A 120 8.05 -21.88 -16.95
C ALA A 120 7.23 -22.28 -18.19
N ASN A 121 6.25 -21.47 -18.59
CA ASN A 121 5.43 -21.75 -19.79
C ASN A 121 6.26 -21.73 -21.11
N GLY A 122 7.32 -20.93 -21.17
CA GLY A 122 8.21 -20.81 -22.32
C GLY A 122 9.19 -21.97 -22.45
N LEU A 123 9.56 -22.63 -21.34
CA LEU A 123 10.32 -23.88 -21.36
C LEU A 123 9.46 -25.08 -21.79
N GLU A 124 8.15 -25.05 -21.52
CA GLU A 124 7.20 -26.06 -22.00
C GLU A 124 6.84 -25.88 -23.48
N THR A 125 6.94 -24.65 -24.00
CA THR A 125 6.64 -24.34 -25.41
C THR A 125 7.90 -24.14 -26.23
N LYS A 126 8.55 -25.25 -26.60
CA LYS A 126 9.32 -25.28 -27.87
C LYS A 126 8.39 -24.74 -28.97
N PRO A 127 8.74 -23.67 -29.70
CA PRO A 127 7.90 -23.18 -30.77
C PRO A 127 7.86 -24.24 -31.87
N LYS A 128 6.73 -24.92 -32.04
CA LYS A 128 6.43 -25.58 -33.31
C LYS A 128 6.37 -24.46 -34.37
N PRO A 129 7.04 -24.60 -35.53
CA PRO A 129 7.06 -23.56 -36.54
C PRO A 129 5.63 -23.30 -37.02
N LYS A 130 5.11 -22.10 -36.75
CA LYS A 130 3.83 -21.67 -37.33
C LYS A 130 4.06 -21.42 -38.83
N PRO A 131 3.32 -22.07 -39.74
CA PRO A 131 3.41 -21.75 -41.15
C PRO A 131 2.87 -20.34 -41.38
N LYS A 132 3.65 -19.51 -42.10
CA LYS A 132 3.22 -18.24 -42.67
C LYS A 132 2.01 -18.46 -43.58
N LEU A 133 0.82 -18.09 -43.14
CA LEU A 133 -0.35 -17.75 -43.97
C LEU A 133 -1.24 -16.89 -43.05
N LEU A 134 -1.87 -15.80 -43.42
CA LEU A 134 -1.88 -14.92 -44.58
C LEU A 134 -2.68 -13.70 -44.08
N ASP A 135 -2.44 -12.53 -44.67
CA ASP A 135 -3.28 -11.33 -44.53
C ASP A 135 -4.77 -11.67 -44.44
N PHE A 136 -5.48 -11.09 -43.47
CA PHE A 136 -6.83 -10.53 -43.61
C PHE A 136 -7.28 -10.07 -42.23
N THR A 137 -7.39 -8.74 -42.06
CA THR A 137 -8.51 -7.99 -41.44
C THR A 137 -7.98 -6.60 -41.01
N VAL A 138 -7.42 -5.88 -41.99
CA VAL A 138 -7.71 -4.46 -42.16
C VAL A 138 -9.20 -4.41 -42.53
N PHE A 139 -10.08 -4.21 -41.55
CA PHE A 139 -11.46 -3.74 -41.74
C PHE A 139 -12.09 -3.52 -40.35
N ARG A 140 -11.90 -2.30 -39.82
CA ARG A 140 -12.78 -1.74 -38.79
C ARG A 140 -12.70 -0.21 -38.85
N ASP A 141 -13.31 0.33 -39.91
CA ASP A 141 -14.18 1.50 -39.78
C ASP A 141 -15.58 0.99 -39.41
#